data_AF-A0A4Y2GPA2-F1
#
_entry.id   AF-A0A4Y2GPA2-F1
#
_cell.length_a   1.000
_cell.length_b   1.000
_cell.length_c   1.000
_cell.angle_alpha   90.00
_cell.angle_beta   90.00
_cell.angle_gamma   90.00
#
_symmetry.space_group_name_H-M   'P 1'
#
loop_
_entity.id
_entity.type
_entity.pdbx_description
1 polymer ?
#
loop_
_entity_poly.entity_id
_entity_poly.type
_entity_poly.pdbx_seq_one_letter_code
_entity_poly.pdbx_strand_id
1 'polypeptide(L)' 'MIHSLFIINPSGDVFMEKHWKSVIHRSVCDYFFDAQRKAASPDDIQPIIATPHHYLISIFRCNMFFVAVTTTEGK' A
#
# COMPACT_ATOMS: atom_id res chain seq x y z
N MET A 1 -10.86 -0.26 9.93
CA MET A 1 -10.64 -1.71 9.60
C MET A 1 -9.90 -1.90 8.25
N ILE A 2 -9.00 -2.88 8.13
CA ILE A 2 -8.26 -3.17 6.88
C ILE A 2 -9.17 -3.82 5.83
N HIS A 3 -9.18 -3.27 4.62
CA HIS A 3 -9.89 -3.83 3.48
C HIS A 3 -9.05 -4.87 2.73
N SER A 4 -7.80 -4.52 2.42
CA SER A 4 -6.88 -5.36 1.66
C SER A 4 -5.44 -5.14 2.08
N LEU A 5 -4.57 -6.11 1.84
CA LEU A 5 -3.13 -6.04 2.04
C LEU A 5 -2.46 -6.53 0.76
N PHE A 6 -1.49 -5.77 0.27
CA PHE A 6 -0.62 -6.14 -0.84
C PHE A 6 0.82 -6.27 -0.34
N ILE A 7 1.52 -7.31 -0.77
CA ILE A 7 2.94 -7.49 -0.49
C ILE A 7 3.71 -7.29 -1.79
N ILE A 8 4.64 -6.35 -1.77
CA ILE A 8 5.40 -5.88 -2.93
C ILE A 8 6.86 -6.26 -2.74
N ASN A 9 7.43 -6.94 -3.73
CA ASN A 9 8.84 -7.33 -3.74
C ASN A 9 9.75 -6.14 -4.17
N PRO A 10 11.09 -6.28 -4.07
CA PRO A 10 12.01 -5.24 -4.54
C PRO A 10 11.93 -4.89 -6.03
N SER A 11 11.44 -5.82 -6.86
CA SER A 11 11.25 -5.60 -8.30
C SER A 11 10.01 -4.75 -8.61
N GLY A 12 9.16 -4.48 -7.62
CA GLY A 12 7.90 -3.75 -7.78
C GLY A 12 6.68 -4.64 -8.04
N ASP A 13 6.81 -5.97 -7.97
CA ASP A 13 5.69 -6.89 -8.20
C ASP A 13 4.87 -7.12 -6.95
N VAL A 14 3.54 -7.04 -7.09
CA VAL A 14 2.59 -7.54 -6.10
C VAL A 14 2.52 -9.07 -6.23
N PHE A 15 3.27 -9.80 -5.40
CA PHE A 15 3.30 -11.27 -5.46
C PHE A 15 2.25 -11.94 -4.57
N MET A 16 1.75 -11.21 -3.56
CA MET A 16 0.70 -11.69 -2.66
C MET A 16 -0.29 -10.59 -2.35
N GLU A 17 -1.56 -10.94 -2.30
CA GLU A 17 -2.63 -10.07 -1.84
C GLU A 17 -3.61 -10.83 -0.95
N LYS A 18 -4.17 -10.13 0.04
CA LYS A 18 -5.23 -10.66 0.89
C LYS A 18 -6.31 -9.61 1.06
N HIS A 19 -7.56 -10.01 0.82
CA HIS A 19 -8.74 -9.17 1.01
C HIS A 19 -9.53 -9.67 2.22
N TRP A 20 -10.00 -8.75 3.07
CA TRP A 20 -10.84 -9.04 4.24
C TRP A 20 -12.22 -8.41 4.12
N LYS A 21 -12.30 -7.09 4.06
CA LYS A 21 -13.59 -6.36 4.04
C LYS A 21 -14.15 -6.16 2.63
N SER A 22 -13.29 -5.89 1.66
CA SER A 22 -13.68 -5.76 0.25
C SER A 22 -12.52 -6.14 -0.66
N VAL A 23 -12.84 -6.60 -1.87
CA VAL A 23 -11.85 -6.76 -2.93
C VAL A 23 -11.45 -5.37 -3.42
N ILE A 24 -10.16 -5.05 -3.32
CA ILE A 24 -9.59 -3.80 -3.82
C ILE A 24 -8.70 -4.14 -5.01
N HIS A 25 -8.86 -3.40 -6.10
CA HIS A 25 -8.06 -3.61 -7.30
C HIS A 25 -6.61 -3.16 -7.10
N ARG A 26 -5.65 -3.88 -7.71
CA ARG A 26 -4.21 -3.62 -7.57
C ARG A 26 -3.79 -2.23 -8.04
N SER A 27 -4.55 -1.58 -8.91
CA SER A 27 -4.29 -0.20 -9.34
C SER A 27 -4.31 0.80 -8.18
N VAL A 28 -4.87 0.43 -7.02
CA VAL A 28 -4.72 1.27 -5.81
C VAL A 28 -3.25 1.42 -5.40
N CYS A 29 -2.39 0.44 -5.72
CA CYS A 29 -0.96 0.49 -5.43
C CYS A 29 -0.21 1.50 -6.33
N ASP A 30 -0.83 2.00 -7.41
CA ASP A 30 -0.20 3.00 -8.30
C ASP A 30 0.22 4.25 -7.52
N TYR A 31 -0.59 4.67 -6.54
CA TYR A 31 -0.26 5.77 -5.63
C TYR A 31 0.99 5.49 -4.78
N PHE A 32 1.17 4.24 -4.35
CA PHE A 32 2.36 3.82 -3.62
C PHE A 32 3.59 3.77 -4.54
N PHE A 33 3.45 3.21 -5.74
CA PHE A 33 4.54 3.17 -6.72
C PHE A 33 4.99 4.57 -7.16
N ASP A 34 4.07 5.54 -7.26
CA ASP A 34 4.40 6.95 -7.50
C ASP A 34 5.24 7.55 -6.38
N ALA A 35 4.94 7.23 -5.11
CA ALA A 35 5.74 7.68 -3.98
C ALA A 35 7.12 7.01 -3.96
N GLN A 36 7.16 5.69 -4.20
CA GLN A 36 8.40 4.91 -4.27
C GLN A 36 9.35 5.44 -5.34
N ARG A 37 8.85 5.78 -6.54
CA ARG A 37 9.66 6.34 -7.63
C ARG A 37 10.35 7.68 -7.30
N LYS A 38 9.79 8.44 -6.36
CA LYS A 38 10.30 9.76 -5.95
C LYS A 38 11.22 9.69 -4.73
N ALA A 39 11.21 8.56 -4.02
CA ALA A 39 11.97 8.34 -2.81
C ALA A 39 13.42 7.93 -3.14
N ALA A 40 14.40 8.44 -2.39
CA ALA A 40 15.80 8.02 -2.54
C ALA A 40 16.07 6.69 -1.81
N SER A 41 15.30 6.42 -0.75
CA SER A 41 15.35 5.20 0.04
C SER A 41 13.94 4.79 0.50
N PRO A 42 13.73 3.52 0.93
CA PRO A 42 12.46 3.08 1.51
C PRO A 42 11.97 3.94 2.69
N ASP A 43 12.89 4.49 3.47
CA ASP A 43 12.58 5.32 4.64
C ASP A 43 12.05 6.72 4.27
N ASP A 44 12.24 7.15 3.02
CA ASP A 44 11.73 8.44 2.51
C ASP A 44 10.27 8.34 2.02
N ILE A 45 9.67 7.14 2.01
CA ILE A 45 8.27 6.94 1.63
C ILE A 45 7.38 7.24 2.83
N GLN A 46 6.37 8.09 2.64
CA GLN A 46 5.42 8.37 3.70
C GLN A 46 4.68 7.08 4.12
N PRO A 47 4.62 6.77 5.42
CA PRO A 47 3.98 5.53 5.90
C PRO A 47 2.47 5.54 5.61
N ILE A 48 1.87 6.71 5.38
CA ILE A 48 0.46 6.85 5.04
C ILE A 48 0.34 7.68 3.76
N ILE A 49 -0.35 7.15 2.74
CA ILE A 49 -0.68 7.87 1.51
C ILE A 49 -2.20 7.95 1.42
N ALA A 50 -2.73 9.18 1.46
CA ALA A 50 -4.14 9.43 1.24
C ALA A 50 -4.46 9.46 -0.27
N THR A 51 -5.51 8.75 -0.65
CA THR A 51 -6.08 8.75 -2.01
C THR A 51 -7.53 9.23 -1.92
N PRO A 52 -8.25 9.48 -3.03
CA PRO A 52 -9.61 10.01 -2.97
C PRO A 52 -10.61 9.18 -2.15
N HIS A 53 -10.42 7.85 -2.06
CA HIS A 53 -11.36 6.95 -1.39
C HIS A 53 -10.71 6.01 -0.36
N HIS A 54 -9.39 5.94 -0.33
CA HIS A 54 -8.64 4.99 0.48
C HIS A 54 -7.42 5.64 1.13
N TYR A 55 -6.96 5.03 2.21
CA TYR A 55 -5.63 5.27 2.78
C TYR A 55 -4.79 4.03 2.55
N LEU A 56 -3.57 4.24 2.06
CA LEU A 56 -2.53 3.22 2.02
C LEU A 56 -1.65 3.40 3.24
N ILE A 57 -1.53 2.37 4.05
CA ILE A 57 -0.62 2.30 5.19
C ILE A 57 0.48 1.33 4.81
N SER A 58 1.72 1.80 4.77
CA SER A 58 2.85 1.01 4.30
C SER A 58 3.94 0.87 5.37
N ILE A 59 4.55 -0.31 5.40
CA ILE A 59 5.79 -0.57 6.14
C ILE A 59 6.80 -1.26 5.22
N PHE A 60 8.09 -1.04 5.48
CA PHE A 60 9.18 -1.75 4.83
C PHE A 60 9.83 -2.73 5.82
N ARG A 61 9.80 -4.03 5.50
CA ARG A 61 10.37 -5.07 6.38
C ARG A 61 10.83 -6.26 5.55
N CYS A 62 11.98 -6.83 5.91
CA CYS A 62 12.56 -7.98 5.21
C CYS A 62 12.71 -7.75 3.70
N ASN A 63 13.14 -6.55 3.31
CA ASN A 63 13.28 -6.13 1.91
C ASN A 63 11.99 -6.23 1.09
N MET A 64 10.83 -5.99 1.72
CA MET A 64 9.52 -6.01 1.09
C MET A 64 8.67 -4.88 1.64
N PHE A 65 7.72 -4.40 0.84
CA PHE A 65 6.68 -3.50 1.30
C PHE A 65 5.39 -4.25 1.59
N PHE A 66 4.77 -3.91 2.71
CA PHE A 66 3.44 -4.37 3.10
C PHE A 66 2.53 -3.16 3.06
N VAL A 67 1.59 -3.14 2.11
CA VAL A 67 0.71 -2.01 1.85
C VAL A 67 -0.72 -2.39 2.18
N ALA A 68 -1.19 -1.96 3.34
CA ALA A 68 -2.57 -2.15 3.79
C ALA A 68 -3.45 -1.02 3.26
N VAL A 69 -4.61 -1.38 2.73
CA VAL A 69 -5.64 -0.46 2.27
C VAL A 69 -6.75 -0.38 3.30
N THR A 70 -7.10 0.82 3.70
CA THR A 70 -8.27 1.09 4.55
C THR A 70 -9.06 2.27 4.00
N THR A 71 -10.25 2.49 4.54
CA THR A 71 -11.05 3.69 4.32
C THR A 71 -11.13 4.46 5.63
N THR A 72 -11.60 5.69 5.60
CA THR A 72 -12.13 6.30 6.84
C THR A 72 -13.11 5.32 7.49
N GLU A 73 -13.01 5.15 8.80
CA GLU A 73 -14.14 4.60 9.54
C GLU A 73 -15.29 5.59 9.40
N GLY A 74 -16.39 5.12 8.82
CA GLY A 74 -17.64 5.87 8.85
C GLY A 74 -18.05 6.05 10.30
N LYS A 75 -18.76 7.16 10.58
CA LYS A 75 -19.41 7.38 11.87
C LYS A 75 -20.30 6.20 12.27
#